data_AF-A0A1Y5TZE0-F1
#
_entry.id   AF-A0A1Y5TZE0-F1
#
_cell.length_a   1.000
_cell.length_b   1.000
_cell.length_c   1.000
_cell.angle_alpha   90.00
_cell.angle_beta   90.00
_cell.angle_gamma   90.00
#
_symmetry.space_group_name_H-M   'P 1'
#
loop_
_entity.id
_entity.type
_entity.pdbx_description
1 polymer ?
#
loop_
_entity_poly.entity_id
_entity_poly.type
_entity_poly.pdbx_seq_one_letter_code
_entity_poly.pdbx_strand_id
1 'polypeptide(L)'
;MSIPTPFRKCSRRDEVRQDWIDERLREARIVVADVVHHSDNLLRLACNVLVQHGETPEEREDARILLVVLDARSTGRSGRTRSDPEDQR
;
A
#
# COMPACT_ATOMS: atom_id res chain seq x y z
N MET A 1 -39.63 10.78 -18.90
CA MET A 1 -39.58 11.68 -17.74
C MET A 1 -38.56 11.12 -16.76
N SER A 2 -37.31 11.59 -16.80
CA SER A 2 -36.22 11.08 -15.96
C SER A 2 -36.28 11.77 -14.60
N ILE A 3 -36.56 11.02 -13.54
CA ILE A 3 -36.63 11.54 -12.17
C ILE A 3 -35.21 11.96 -11.76
N PRO A 4 -34.95 13.23 -11.37
CA PRO A 4 -33.64 13.63 -10.90
C PRO A 4 -33.40 12.98 -9.54
N THR A 5 -32.51 11.99 -9.48
CA THR A 5 -32.16 11.34 -8.22
C THR A 5 -31.46 12.34 -7.28
N PRO A 6 -31.87 12.46 -6.01
CA PRO A 6 -31.41 13.51 -5.09
C PRO A 6 -30.00 13.28 -4.50
N PHE A 7 -29.21 12.35 -5.06
CA PHE A 7 -27.94 11.91 -4.45
C PHE A 7 -26.70 12.70 -4.87
N ARG A 8 -26.82 13.92 -5.41
CA ARG A 8 -25.67 14.81 -5.64
C ARG A 8 -25.20 15.51 -4.35
N LYS A 9 -24.78 14.74 -3.35
CA LYS A 9 -23.99 15.22 -2.20
C LYS A 9 -22.66 14.48 -2.04
N CYS A 10 -22.14 13.89 -3.12
CA CYS A 10 -20.89 13.13 -3.11
C CYS A 10 -19.63 14.02 -3.10
N SER A 11 -19.70 15.25 -3.63
CA SER A 11 -18.53 16.15 -3.81
C SER A 11 -17.63 16.28 -2.59
N ARG A 12 -18.18 16.66 -1.42
CA ARG A 12 -17.36 16.88 -0.21
C ARG A 12 -16.75 15.60 0.35
N ARG A 13 -17.45 14.46 0.22
CA ARG A 13 -16.90 13.16 0.66
C ARG A 13 -15.83 12.67 -0.30
N ASP A 14 -15.98 12.96 -1.58
CA ASP A 14 -15.00 12.62 -2.60
C ASP A 14 -13.75 13.49 -2.48
N GLU A 15 -13.90 14.80 -2.20
CA GLU A 15 -12.80 15.73 -1.88
C GLU A 15 -11.99 15.24 -0.67
N VAL A 16 -12.65 14.97 0.47
CA VAL A 16 -11.97 14.43 1.67
C VAL A 16 -11.29 13.08 1.39
N ARG A 17 -11.85 12.26 0.49
CA ARG A 17 -11.24 10.99 0.09
C ARG A 17 -9.99 11.24 -0.75
N GLN A 18 -10.01 12.19 -1.68
CA GLN A 18 -8.83 12.53 -2.49
C GLN A 18 -7.71 13.09 -1.60
N ASP A 19 -8.02 14.04 -0.71
CA ASP A 19 -7.04 14.58 0.24
C ASP A 19 -6.39 13.47 1.09
N TRP A 20 -7.18 12.49 1.51
CA TRP A 20 -6.67 11.33 2.24
C TRP A 20 -5.76 10.45 1.37
N ILE A 21 -6.14 10.19 0.11
CA ILE A 21 -5.33 9.41 -0.84
C ILE A 21 -3.99 10.13 -1.09
N ASP A 22 -4.00 11.43 -1.31
CA ASP A 22 -2.81 12.23 -1.58
C ASP A 22 -1.83 12.20 -0.40
N GLU A 23 -2.35 12.28 0.83
CA GLU A 23 -1.52 12.14 2.03
C GLU A 23 -0.94 10.72 2.16
N ARG A 24 -1.74 9.67 1.90
CA ARG A 24 -1.24 8.28 1.92
C ARG A 24 -0.18 8.04 0.84
N LEU A 25 -0.31 8.65 -0.34
CA LEU A 25 0.70 8.57 -1.40
C LEU A 25 2.01 9.21 -0.96
N ARG A 26 1.94 10.39 -0.33
CA ARG A 26 3.11 11.07 0.22
C ARG A 26 3.82 10.21 1.26
N GLU A 27 3.08 9.67 2.23
CA GLU A 27 3.64 8.76 3.24
C GLU A 27 4.27 7.51 2.60
N ALA A 28 3.59 6.89 1.63
CA ALA A 28 4.11 5.72 0.93
C ALA A 28 5.42 6.01 0.20
N ARG A 29 5.54 7.17 -0.47
CA ARG A 29 6.78 7.61 -1.12
C ARG A 29 7.93 7.78 -0.12
N ILE A 30 7.66 8.34 1.06
CA ILE A 30 8.67 8.49 2.12
C ILE A 30 9.16 7.11 2.60
N VAL A 31 8.22 6.18 2.85
CA VAL A 31 8.55 4.82 3.27
C VAL A 31 9.38 4.08 2.22
N VAL A 32 9.05 4.23 0.94
CA VAL A 32 9.84 3.62 -0.14
C VAL A 32 11.20 4.30 -0.31
N ALA A 33 11.32 5.61 -0.08
CA ALA A 33 12.61 6.28 -0.10
C ALA A 33 13.54 5.79 1.03
N ASP A 34 12.96 5.38 2.17
CA ASP A 34 13.71 4.92 3.34
C ASP A 34 13.68 3.38 3.54
N VAL A 35 13.80 2.63 2.44
CA VAL A 35 13.67 1.15 2.43
C VAL A 35 14.56 0.41 3.42
N VAL A 36 15.71 0.99 3.82
CA VAL A 36 16.68 0.33 4.70
C VAL A 36 16.19 0.31 6.15
N HIS A 37 15.39 1.28 6.57
CA HIS A 37 14.95 1.45 7.96
C HIS A 37 13.53 0.91 8.21
N HIS A 38 12.83 0.47 7.17
CA HIS A 38 11.48 -0.05 7.26
C HIS A 38 11.41 -1.57 7.09
N SER A 39 10.38 -2.18 7.70
CA SER A 39 10.13 -3.62 7.57
C SER A 39 9.57 -3.97 6.20
N ASP A 40 9.86 -5.19 5.71
CA ASP A 40 9.30 -5.73 4.46
C ASP A 40 7.75 -5.63 4.43
N ASN A 41 7.09 -5.73 5.58
CA ASN A 41 5.64 -5.59 5.69
C ASN A 41 5.16 -4.14 5.46
N LEU A 42 5.86 -3.14 6.02
CA LEU A 42 5.55 -1.73 5.78
C LEU A 42 5.81 -1.36 4.32
N LEU A 43 6.90 -1.87 3.74
CA LEU A 43 7.21 -1.66 2.33
C LEU A 43 6.15 -2.25 1.41
N ARG A 44 5.63 -3.45 1.71
CA ARG A 44 4.48 -4.02 0.98
C ARG A 44 3.25 -3.14 1.04
N LEU A 45 2.91 -2.61 2.22
CA LEU A 45 1.74 -1.75 2.38
C LEU A 45 1.90 -0.47 1.56
N ALA A 46 3.06 0.19 1.64
CA ALA A 46 3.38 1.37 0.86
C ALA A 46 3.31 1.10 -0.65
N CYS A 47 3.91 0.00 -1.12
CA CYS A 47 3.86 -0.34 -2.54
C CYS A 47 2.43 -0.63 -3.01
N ASN A 48 1.58 -1.29 -2.21
CA ASN A 48 0.17 -1.49 -2.56
C ASN A 48 -0.59 -0.18 -2.75
N VAL A 49 -0.31 0.83 -1.91
CA VAL A 49 -0.88 2.18 -2.05
C VAL A 49 -0.41 2.82 -3.35
N LEU A 50 0.89 2.74 -3.67
CA LEU A 50 1.45 3.28 -4.92
C LEU A 50 0.91 2.58 -6.17
N VAL A 51 0.70 1.26 -6.14
CA VAL A 51 0.12 0.53 -7.28
C VAL A 51 -1.33 0.93 -7.54
N GLN A 52 -2.11 1.14 -6.48
CA GLN A 52 -3.54 1.47 -6.59
C GLN A 52 -3.77 2.96 -6.90
N HIS A 53 -2.97 3.84 -6.33
CA HIS A 53 -3.22 5.28 -6.34
C HIS A 53 -2.10 6.11 -6.96
N GLY A 54 -0.95 5.53 -7.30
CA GLY A 54 0.21 6.25 -7.84
C GLY A 54 -0.17 7.14 -9.02
N GLU A 55 0.45 8.31 -9.12
CA GLU A 55 0.03 9.31 -10.12
C GLU A 55 0.52 8.94 -11.51
N THR A 56 1.73 8.37 -11.60
CA THR A 56 2.36 8.02 -12.87
C THR A 56 2.32 6.51 -13.14
N PRO A 57 2.22 6.09 -14.41
CA PRO A 57 2.30 4.68 -14.76
C PRO A 57 3.66 4.07 -14.43
N GLU A 58 4.72 4.85 -14.48
CA GLU A 58 6.10 4.47 -14.13
C GLU A 58 6.20 4.12 -12.63
N GLU A 59 5.71 5.00 -11.76
CA GLU A 59 5.69 4.77 -10.31
C GLU A 59 4.90 3.52 -9.94
N ARG A 60 3.78 3.27 -10.62
CA ARG A 60 2.98 2.06 -10.42
C ARG A 60 3.75 0.80 -10.82
N GLU A 61 4.51 0.86 -11.91
CA GLU A 61 5.28 -0.28 -12.39
C GLU A 61 6.48 -0.56 -11.48
N ASP A 62 7.22 0.47 -11.07
CA ASP A 62 8.31 0.35 -10.12
C ASP A 62 7.84 -0.24 -8.78
N ALA A 63 6.67 0.18 -8.28
CA ALA A 63 6.07 -0.37 -7.08
C ALA A 63 5.67 -1.85 -7.24
N ARG A 64 5.21 -2.27 -8.43
CA ARG A 64 4.93 -3.69 -8.73
C ARG A 64 6.20 -4.53 -8.75
N ILE A 65 7.26 -4.03 -9.39
CA ILE A 65 8.56 -4.70 -9.42
C ILE A 65 9.08 -4.87 -7.99
N LEU A 66 8.99 -3.82 -7.17
CA LEU A 66 9.43 -3.86 -5.78
C LEU A 66 8.63 -4.87 -4.95
N LEU A 67 7.31 -4.99 -5.15
CA LEU A 67 6.49 -6.03 -4.50
C LEU A 67 6.97 -7.44 -4.83
N VAL A 68 7.27 -7.72 -6.11
CA VAL A 68 7.79 -9.04 -6.53
C VAL A 68 9.11 -9.36 -5.85
N VAL A 69 10.02 -8.38 -5.75
CA VAL A 69 11.31 -8.54 -5.06
C VAL A 69 11.10 -8.80 -3.56
N LEU A 70 10.20 -8.07 -2.90
CA LEU A 70 9.88 -8.24 -1.48
C LEU A 70 9.25 -9.61 -1.19
N ASP A 71 8.40 -10.11 -2.10
CA ASP A 71 7.79 -11.43 -1.99
C ASP A 71 8.82 -12.55 -2.14
N ALA A 72 9.71 -12.45 -3.12
CA ALA A 72 10.83 -13.39 -3.27
C ALA A 72 11.76 -13.40 -2.04
N ARG A 73 11.96 -12.24 -1.40
CA ARG A 73 12.77 -12.11 -0.16
C ARG A 73 12.09 -12.76 1.04
N SER A 74 10.76 -12.70 1.12
CA SER A 74 10.01 -13.21 2.26
C SER A 74 9.79 -14.71 2.21
N THR A 75 9.60 -15.31 1.03
CA THR A 75 9.51 -16.77 0.88
C THR A 75 10.77 -17.48 1.35
N GLY A 76 11.96 -16.86 1.17
CA GLY A 76 13.23 -17.34 1.73
C GLY A 76 13.32 -17.23 3.27
N ARG A 77 12.52 -16.37 3.90
CA ARG A 77 12.51 -16.13 5.36
C ARG A 77 11.42 -16.94 6.08
N SER A 78 10.27 -17.18 5.43
CA SER A 78 9.17 -18.00 5.95
C SER A 78 9.55 -19.48 6.13
N GLY A 79 10.61 -19.96 5.48
CA GLY A 79 11.19 -21.28 5.78
C GLY A 79 11.95 -21.37 7.12
N ARG A 80 12.22 -20.24 7.80
CA ARG A 80 12.98 -20.19 9.06
C ARG A 80 12.19 -19.66 10.27
N THR A 81 10.93 -19.25 10.08
CA THR A 81 10.05 -18.80 11.18
C THR A 81 8.80 -19.67 11.22
N ARG A 82 9.00 -20.98 11.28
CA ARG A 82 8.02 -21.93 11.83
C ARG A 82 8.73 -22.79 12.88
N SER A 83 9.16 -22.13 13.93
CA SER A 83 9.57 -22.71 15.21
C SER A 83 9.23 -21.64 16.24
N ASP A 84 8.42 -21.80 17.26
CA ASP A 84 7.63 -22.89 17.82
C ASP A 84 6.81 -22.19 18.93
N PRO A 85 5.47 -22.23 18.98
CA PRO A 85 4.75 -21.71 20.14
C PRO A 85 4.34 -22.87 21.06
N GLU A 86 5.26 -23.75 21.46
CA GLU A 86 4.96 -24.77 22.46
C GLU A 86 6.01 -24.82 23.58
N ASP A 87 5.48 -24.62 24.79
CA ASP A 87 6.02 -25.07 26.08
C ASP A 87 7.17 -24.29 26.74
N GLN A 88 6.80 -23.26 27.51
CA GLN A 88 7.43 -23.08 28.81
C GLN A 88 6.41 -22.63 29.86
N ARG A 89 6.07 -23.62 30.70
CA ARG A 89 5.34 -23.60 31.98
C ARG A 89 5.60 -22.40 32.89
#